data_AF-A0A349UPF1-F1
#
_entry.id   AF-A0A349UPF1-F1
#
_cell.length_a   1.000
_cell.length_b   1.000
_cell.length_c   1.000
_cell.angle_alpha   90.00
_cell.angle_beta   90.00
_cell.angle_gamma   90.00
#
_symmetry.space_group_name_H-M   'P 1'
#
loop_
_entity.id
_entity.type
_entity.pdbx_description
1 polymer ?
#
loop_
_entity_poly.entity_id
_entity_poly.type
_entity_poly.pdbx_seq_one_letter_code
_entity_poly.pdbx_strand_id
1 'polypeptide(L)'
;MDYFLDPQTQEMCFLKPLVEAHGQGAAAFFWYQGESDAFQAETQAAYGKKLDAMAASMRRCTRNQNLVIGIVQLGRYTWHKDDHFTAIRETQRQFVLRDGKSVLFSTLPYEVNAKDKIHLTTPGYIALGKQVAAQMIQREQEGKLQSPGPIVEGAKFEGADRKRIVIRFRNAE
;
A
#
# COMPACT_ATOMS: atom_id res chain seq x y z
N MET A 1 -11.71 3.32 3.91
CA MET A 1 -11.89 1.93 4.40
C MET A 1 -13.24 1.69 5.09
N ASP A 2 -13.91 2.71 5.64
CA ASP A 2 -15.18 2.53 6.39
C ASP A 2 -16.32 1.89 5.59
N TYR A 3 -16.34 2.06 4.27
CA TYR A 3 -17.32 1.37 3.42
C TYR A 3 -17.07 -0.14 3.30
N PHE A 4 -15.83 -0.59 3.49
CA PHE A 4 -15.40 -1.95 3.18
C PHE A 4 -15.24 -2.81 4.43
N LEU A 5 -15.04 -2.20 5.61
CA LEU A 5 -14.75 -2.89 6.86
C LEU A 5 -15.83 -2.59 7.89
N ASP A 6 -16.41 -3.63 8.46
CA ASP A 6 -17.39 -3.50 9.53
C ASP A 6 -16.65 -3.06 10.82
N PRO A 7 -17.06 -1.96 11.46
CA PRO A 7 -16.35 -1.42 12.62
C PRO A 7 -16.48 -2.30 13.88
N GLN A 8 -17.51 -3.12 13.97
CA GLN A 8 -17.75 -4.02 15.10
C GLN A 8 -17.03 -5.36 14.91
N THR A 9 -17.21 -5.97 13.74
CA THR A 9 -16.68 -7.31 13.47
C THR A 9 -15.26 -7.29 12.92
N GLN A 10 -14.80 -6.14 12.42
CA GLN A 10 -13.52 -6.00 11.72
C GLN A 10 -13.40 -6.96 10.53
N GLU A 11 -14.52 -7.29 9.90
CA GLU A 11 -14.62 -8.12 8.71
C GLU A 11 -14.94 -7.28 7.48
N MET A 12 -14.56 -7.79 6.31
CA MET A 12 -14.82 -7.10 5.05
C MET A 12 -16.30 -7.18 4.66
N CYS A 13 -17.10 -6.15 4.96
CA CYS A 13 -18.57 -6.09 4.82
C CYS A 13 -19.13 -6.92 3.66
N PHE A 14 -19.02 -6.41 2.44
CA PHE A 14 -19.61 -7.03 1.24
C PHE A 14 -18.64 -7.96 0.49
N LEU A 15 -17.34 -7.90 0.79
CA LEU A 15 -16.36 -8.79 0.14
C LEU A 15 -16.28 -10.15 0.82
N LYS A 16 -16.52 -10.22 2.13
CA LYS A 16 -16.44 -11.47 2.89
C LYS A 16 -17.18 -12.65 2.24
N PRO A 17 -18.49 -12.57 1.92
CA PRO A 17 -19.19 -13.71 1.32
C PRO A 17 -18.60 -14.12 -0.04
N LEU A 18 -18.14 -13.16 -0.84
CA LEU A 18 -17.51 -13.43 -2.14
C LEU A 18 -16.16 -14.14 -1.97
N VAL A 19 -15.35 -13.70 -1.00
CA VAL A 19 -14.02 -14.26 -0.72
C VAL A 19 -14.13 -15.64 -0.09
N GLU A 20 -15.10 -15.87 0.80
CA GLU A 20 -15.33 -17.20 1.39
C GLU A 20 -15.77 -18.22 0.35
N ALA A 21 -16.58 -17.79 -0.63
CA ALA A 21 -17.08 -18.64 -1.71
C ALA A 21 -16.03 -18.92 -2.81
N HIS A 22 -15.19 -17.93 -3.15
CA HIS A 22 -14.35 -18.00 -4.35
C HIS A 22 -12.86 -17.71 -4.13
N GLY A 23 -12.48 -17.24 -2.94
CA GLY A 23 -11.10 -16.83 -2.63
C GLY A 23 -10.23 -17.93 -2.01
N GLN A 24 -10.78 -19.13 -1.76
CA GLN A 24 -9.99 -20.23 -1.20
C GLN A 24 -8.88 -20.65 -2.16
N GLY A 25 -7.66 -20.74 -1.64
CA GLY A 25 -6.47 -21.06 -2.44
C GLY A 25 -5.86 -19.87 -3.20
N ALA A 26 -6.42 -18.66 -3.07
CA ALA A 26 -5.80 -17.47 -3.64
C ALA A 26 -4.38 -17.26 -3.08
N ALA A 27 -3.44 -16.95 -3.97
CA ALA A 27 -2.04 -16.71 -3.60
C ALA A 27 -1.79 -15.27 -3.11
N ALA A 28 -2.58 -14.31 -3.60
CA ALA A 28 -2.44 -12.90 -3.29
C ALA A 28 -3.78 -12.16 -3.34
N PHE A 29 -3.84 -11.04 -2.62
CA PHE A 29 -4.90 -10.04 -2.70
C PHE A 29 -4.26 -8.67 -2.89
N PHE A 30 -4.72 -7.91 -3.89
CA PHE A 30 -4.19 -6.58 -4.20
C PHE A 30 -5.17 -5.49 -3.75
N TRP A 31 -4.67 -4.54 -2.98
CA TRP A 31 -5.43 -3.42 -2.43
C TRP A 31 -4.86 -2.09 -2.93
N TYR A 32 -5.64 -1.38 -3.74
CA TYR A 32 -5.33 -0.01 -4.16
C TYR A 32 -6.47 0.90 -3.72
N GLN A 33 -6.35 1.43 -2.50
CA GLN A 33 -7.29 2.39 -1.95
C GLN A 33 -6.64 3.14 -0.78
N GLY A 34 -7.11 4.37 -0.57
CA GLY A 34 -6.81 5.18 0.61
C GLY A 34 -7.07 6.67 0.37
N GLU A 35 -7.37 7.04 -0.88
CA GLU A 35 -7.66 8.40 -1.32
C GLU A 35 -8.75 9.04 -0.45
N SER A 36 -9.87 8.34 -0.24
CA SER A 36 -10.98 8.84 0.58
C SER A 36 -10.60 8.98 2.06
N ASP A 37 -9.69 8.14 2.56
CA ASP A 37 -9.22 8.17 3.96
C ASP A 37 -8.18 9.26 4.19
N ALA A 38 -7.66 9.88 3.12
CA ALA A 38 -6.69 10.96 3.24
C ALA A 38 -7.35 12.32 3.56
N PHE A 39 -8.66 12.49 3.35
CA PHE A 39 -9.28 13.83 3.45
C PHE A 39 -9.76 14.22 4.86
N GLN A 40 -9.89 13.28 5.79
CA GLN A 40 -10.35 13.55 7.15
C GLN A 40 -9.33 13.03 8.17
N ALA A 41 -9.02 13.82 9.19
CA ALA A 41 -8.02 13.46 10.19
C ALA A 41 -8.40 12.17 10.94
N GLU A 42 -9.69 11.97 11.20
CA GLU A 42 -10.24 10.81 11.89
C GLU A 42 -10.07 9.52 11.08
N THR A 43 -10.38 9.57 9.77
CA THR A 43 -10.26 8.40 8.89
C THR A 43 -8.79 8.07 8.61
N GLN A 44 -7.96 9.10 8.46
CA GLN A 44 -6.52 8.97 8.32
C GLN A 44 -5.87 8.32 9.55
N ALA A 45 -6.21 8.79 10.76
CA ALA A 45 -5.69 8.24 12.01
C ALA A 45 -6.12 6.77 12.21
N ALA A 46 -7.32 6.41 11.74
CA ALA A 46 -7.85 5.05 11.85
C ALA A 46 -7.33 4.10 10.74
N TYR A 47 -6.76 4.61 9.66
CA TYR A 47 -6.44 3.83 8.46
C TYR A 47 -5.52 2.64 8.74
N GLY A 48 -4.46 2.83 9.52
CA GLY A 48 -3.51 1.76 9.84
C GLY A 48 -4.16 0.56 10.54
N LYS A 49 -4.99 0.82 11.55
CA LYS A 49 -5.73 -0.23 12.27
C LYS A 49 -6.73 -0.95 11.36
N LYS A 50 -7.39 -0.21 10.47
CA LYS A 50 -8.32 -0.79 9.49
C LYS A 50 -7.59 -1.65 8.45
N LEU A 51 -6.37 -1.24 8.06
CA LEU A 51 -5.52 -2.00 7.15
C LEU A 51 -5.07 -3.33 7.75
N ASP A 52 -4.67 -3.33 9.03
CA ASP A 52 -4.37 -4.56 9.79
C ASP A 52 -5.58 -5.51 9.83
N ALA A 53 -6.77 -4.97 10.14
CA ALA A 53 -8.01 -5.73 10.20
C ALA A 53 -8.40 -6.34 8.85
N MET A 54 -8.30 -5.57 7.76
CA MET A 54 -8.55 -6.05 6.40
C MET A 54 -7.63 -7.21 6.04
N ALA A 55 -6.32 -7.07 6.27
CA ALA A 55 -5.35 -8.12 5.97
C ALA A 55 -5.65 -9.42 6.73
N ALA A 56 -5.99 -9.30 8.02
CA ALA A 56 -6.37 -10.44 8.84
C ALA A 56 -7.69 -11.08 8.38
N SER A 57 -8.70 -10.28 8.05
CA SER A 57 -9.98 -10.74 7.51
C SER A 57 -9.79 -11.51 6.20
N MET A 58 -9.00 -10.96 5.27
CA MET A 58 -8.72 -11.62 3.99
C MET A 58 -8.03 -12.97 4.15
N ARG A 59 -7.03 -13.08 5.05
CA ARG A 59 -6.36 -14.35 5.35
C ARG A 59 -7.31 -15.39 5.96
N ARG A 60 -8.23 -14.97 6.83
CA ARG A 60 -9.28 -15.85 7.38
C ARG A 60 -10.24 -16.32 6.30
N CYS A 61 -10.81 -15.39 5.53
CA CYS A 61 -11.83 -15.69 4.51
C CYS A 61 -11.27 -16.59 3.39
N THR A 62 -10.02 -16.37 2.97
CA THR A 62 -9.34 -17.20 1.97
C THR A 62 -8.80 -18.53 2.52
N ARG A 63 -8.85 -18.74 3.85
CA ARG A 63 -8.22 -19.86 4.56
C ARG A 63 -6.72 -19.99 4.26
N ASN A 64 -6.06 -18.87 3.99
CA ASN A 64 -4.64 -18.82 3.66
C ASN A 64 -3.91 -17.80 4.55
N GLN A 65 -3.30 -18.28 5.63
CA GLN A 65 -2.49 -17.43 6.53
C GLN A 65 -1.19 -16.93 5.91
N ASN A 66 -0.82 -17.45 4.74
CA ASN A 66 0.31 -17.02 3.93
C ASN A 66 -0.11 -16.21 2.69
N LEU A 67 -1.40 -15.80 2.62
CA LEU A 67 -1.89 -14.92 1.57
C LEU A 67 -1.03 -13.65 1.53
N VAL A 68 -0.49 -13.36 0.35
CA VAL A 68 0.23 -12.12 0.11
C VAL A 68 -0.76 -10.97 0.05
N ILE A 69 -0.55 -9.95 0.88
CA ILE A 69 -1.30 -8.70 0.79
C ILE A 69 -0.46 -7.69 0.01
N GLY A 70 -0.86 -7.44 -1.23
CA GLY A 70 -0.25 -6.47 -2.11
C GLY A 70 -0.86 -5.09 -1.91
N ILE A 71 -0.14 -4.17 -1.28
CA ILE A 71 -0.59 -2.79 -1.06
C ILE A 71 -0.07 -1.94 -2.20
N VAL A 72 -0.96 -1.39 -3.03
CA VAL A 72 -0.59 -0.35 -3.98
C VAL A 72 -0.54 0.98 -3.24
N GLN A 73 0.65 1.55 -3.16
CA GLN A 73 0.86 2.83 -2.49
C GLN A 73 0.12 3.94 -3.24
N LEU A 74 -0.52 4.86 -2.51
CA LEU A 74 -1.20 5.97 -3.16
C LEU A 74 -0.27 6.81 -4.04
N GLY A 75 -0.84 7.26 -5.15
CA GLY A 75 -0.20 8.19 -6.07
C GLY A 75 -0.02 9.57 -5.46
N ARG A 76 0.52 10.49 -6.27
CA ARG A 76 0.60 11.90 -5.87
C ARG A 76 -0.78 12.53 -6.02
N TYR A 77 -1.19 13.31 -5.04
CA TYR A 77 -2.30 14.26 -5.19
C TYR A 77 -1.71 15.62 -5.54
N THR A 78 -2.13 16.20 -6.67
CA THR A 78 -1.49 17.41 -7.23
C THR A 78 -2.43 18.62 -7.34
N TRP A 79 -3.64 18.53 -6.77
CA TRP A 79 -4.57 19.66 -6.62
C TRP A 79 -4.11 20.64 -5.53
N HIS A 80 -3.76 20.11 -4.37
CA HIS A 80 -3.27 20.88 -3.22
C HIS A 80 -1.91 20.32 -2.79
N LYS A 81 -1.00 21.18 -2.32
CA LYS A 81 0.26 20.76 -1.68
C LYS A 81 -0.08 20.13 -0.33
N ASP A 82 -0.66 18.94 -0.35
CA ASP A 82 -1.30 18.38 0.84
C ASP A 82 -0.53 17.17 1.35
N ASP A 83 -0.12 17.26 2.62
CA ASP A 83 0.64 16.24 3.33
C ASP A 83 -0.23 15.02 3.67
N HIS A 84 -1.55 15.12 3.49
CA HIS A 84 -2.46 14.07 3.93
C HIS A 84 -2.32 12.76 3.15
N PHE A 85 -2.11 12.84 1.84
CA PHE A 85 -1.76 11.65 1.03
C PHE A 85 -0.40 11.09 1.46
N THR A 86 0.54 11.94 1.91
CA THR A 86 1.82 11.49 2.46
C THR A 86 1.65 10.62 3.69
N ALA A 87 0.79 11.01 4.63
CA ALA A 87 0.55 10.21 5.83
C ALA A 87 -0.13 8.87 5.53
N ILE A 88 -1.05 8.79 4.56
CA ILE A 88 -1.60 7.48 4.13
C ILE A 88 -0.51 6.61 3.48
N ARG A 89 0.32 7.18 2.58
CA ARG A 89 1.43 6.45 1.95
C ARG A 89 2.43 5.90 2.97
N GLU A 90 2.73 6.67 4.01
CA GLU A 90 3.60 6.23 5.09
C GLU A 90 2.94 5.13 5.92
N THR A 91 1.64 5.25 6.22
CA THR A 91 0.89 4.21 6.91
C THR A 91 0.88 2.89 6.10
N GLN A 92 0.70 2.96 4.79
CA GLN A 92 0.80 1.81 3.88
C GLN A 92 2.19 1.17 3.92
N ARG A 93 3.25 1.98 3.89
CA ARG A 93 4.64 1.49 3.97
C ARG A 93 4.93 0.81 5.31
N GLN A 94 4.49 1.40 6.41
CA GLN A 94 4.68 0.88 7.77
C GLN A 94 3.91 -0.42 8.00
N PHE A 95 2.69 -0.53 7.46
CA PHE A 95 1.94 -1.79 7.45
C PHE A 95 2.75 -2.91 6.79
N VAL A 96 3.25 -2.68 5.57
CA VAL A 96 4.02 -3.69 4.83
C VAL A 96 5.28 -4.12 5.61
N LEU A 97 5.98 -3.16 6.21
CA LEU A 97 7.18 -3.43 7.02
C LEU A 97 6.86 -4.29 8.26
N ARG A 98 5.73 -4.06 8.92
CA ARG A 98 5.33 -4.79 10.14
C ARG A 98 4.73 -6.17 9.84
N ASP A 99 3.95 -6.29 8.77
CA ASP A 99 3.17 -7.50 8.48
C ASP A 99 4.05 -8.68 8.03
N GLY A 100 5.15 -8.42 7.31
CA GLY A 100 6.12 -9.44 6.90
C GLY A 100 5.64 -10.44 5.83
N LYS A 101 4.35 -10.43 5.47
CA LYS A 101 3.76 -11.22 4.36
C LYS A 101 3.03 -10.32 3.36
N SER A 102 3.45 -9.06 3.31
CA SER A 102 2.89 -8.03 2.44
C SER A 102 3.97 -7.45 1.54
N VAL A 103 3.54 -6.82 0.44
CA VAL A 103 4.41 -6.11 -0.49
C VAL A 103 3.80 -4.76 -0.83
N LEU A 104 4.66 -3.74 -0.95
CA LEU A 104 4.25 -2.41 -1.37
C LEU A 104 4.51 -2.25 -2.87
N PHE A 105 3.55 -1.81 -3.66
CA PHE A 105 3.75 -1.42 -5.05
C PHE A 105 3.70 0.11 -5.15
N SER A 106 4.85 0.75 -5.35
CA SER A 106 4.89 2.21 -5.47
C SER A 106 4.27 2.68 -6.79
N THR A 107 3.53 3.77 -6.73
CA THR A 107 2.96 4.49 -7.88
C THR A 107 3.63 5.84 -8.12
N LEU A 108 4.57 6.24 -7.25
CA LEU A 108 5.22 7.55 -7.28
C LEU A 108 5.96 7.93 -8.57
N PRO A 109 6.53 6.97 -9.33
CA PRO A 109 7.16 7.28 -10.62
C PRO A 109 6.15 7.58 -11.73
N TYR A 110 4.88 7.21 -11.55
CA TYR A 110 3.88 7.28 -12.60
C TYR A 110 3.16 8.61 -12.64
N GLU A 111 2.79 9.01 -13.86
CA GLU A 111 2.10 10.26 -14.11
C GLU A 111 0.64 10.19 -13.62
N VAL A 112 0.17 11.31 -13.09
CA VAL A 112 -1.19 11.52 -12.61
C VAL A 112 -1.94 12.38 -13.62
N ASN A 113 -3.21 12.05 -13.85
CA ASN A 113 -4.08 12.74 -14.79
C ASN A 113 -4.14 14.24 -14.48
N ALA A 114 -3.82 15.06 -15.48
CA ALA A 114 -3.77 16.51 -15.31
C ALA A 114 -5.14 17.17 -15.05
N LYS A 115 -6.25 16.48 -15.32
CA LYS A 115 -7.61 17.00 -15.12
C LYS A 115 -8.10 16.80 -13.68
N ASP A 116 -7.99 15.57 -13.15
CA ASP A 116 -8.45 15.25 -11.79
C ASP A 116 -7.35 15.29 -10.73
N LYS A 117 -6.08 15.33 -11.15
CA LYS A 117 -4.87 15.45 -10.32
C LYS A 117 -4.73 14.37 -9.23
N ILE A 118 -5.44 13.24 -9.33
CA ILE A 118 -5.45 12.18 -8.32
C ILE A 118 -5.31 10.78 -8.93
N HIS A 119 -5.91 10.51 -10.10
CA HIS A 119 -5.83 9.19 -10.73
C HIS A 119 -4.61 9.09 -11.62
N LEU A 120 -4.05 7.88 -11.75
CA LEU A 120 -2.96 7.66 -12.70
C LEU A 120 -3.44 7.84 -14.13
N THR A 121 -2.52 8.19 -15.03
CA THR A 121 -2.79 8.11 -16.47
C THR A 121 -2.90 6.65 -16.92
N THR A 122 -3.51 6.38 -18.08
CA THR A 122 -3.55 5.02 -18.64
C THR A 122 -2.16 4.39 -18.78
N PRO A 123 -1.13 5.10 -19.30
CA PRO A 123 0.25 4.58 -19.28
C PRO A 123 0.75 4.28 -17.86
N GLY A 124 0.40 5.10 -16.87
CA GLY A 124 0.72 4.87 -15.46
C GLY A 124 0.10 3.58 -14.91
N TYR A 125 -1.17 3.31 -15.19
CA TYR A 125 -1.82 2.05 -14.80
C TYR A 125 -1.20 0.83 -15.50
N ILE A 126 -0.85 0.94 -16.78
CA ILE A 126 -0.16 -0.14 -17.52
C ILE A 126 1.21 -0.42 -16.90
N ALA A 127 1.98 0.63 -16.58
CA ALA A 127 3.28 0.49 -15.96
C ALA A 127 3.19 -0.13 -14.55
N LEU A 128 2.21 0.29 -13.76
CA LEU A 128 1.91 -0.31 -12.45
C LEU A 128 1.59 -1.80 -12.58
N GLY A 129 0.73 -2.19 -13.53
CA GLY A 129 0.39 -3.59 -13.77
C GLY A 129 1.63 -4.44 -14.12
N LYS A 130 2.53 -3.90 -14.95
CA LYS A 130 3.82 -4.55 -15.27
C LYS A 130 4.72 -4.69 -14.03
N GLN A 131 4.79 -3.65 -13.19
CA GLN A 131 5.54 -3.70 -11.93
C GLN A 131 5.01 -4.78 -10.99
N VAL A 132 3.69 -4.86 -10.81
CA VAL A 132 3.04 -5.87 -9.97
C VAL A 132 3.35 -7.27 -10.51
N ALA A 133 3.15 -7.49 -11.81
CA ALA A 133 3.40 -8.79 -12.44
C ALA A 133 4.87 -9.23 -12.28
N ALA A 134 5.83 -8.34 -12.57
CA ALA A 134 7.25 -8.65 -12.48
C ALA A 134 7.66 -9.11 -11.06
N GLN A 135 7.19 -8.42 -10.03
CA GLN A 135 7.51 -8.77 -8.63
C GLN A 135 6.86 -10.07 -8.18
N MET A 136 5.63 -10.34 -8.63
CA MET A 136 4.97 -11.60 -8.28
C MET A 136 5.63 -12.80 -8.96
N ILE A 137 6.07 -12.63 -10.22
CA ILE A 137 6.88 -13.64 -10.94
C ILE A 137 8.21 -13.86 -10.21
N GLN A 138 8.92 -12.77 -9.84
CA GLN A 138 10.18 -12.87 -9.11
C GLN A 138 9.98 -13.61 -7.78
N ARG A 139 8.92 -13.30 -7.03
CA ARG A 139 8.57 -14.03 -5.81
C ARG A 139 8.37 -15.51 -6.05
N GLU A 140 7.66 -15.89 -7.10
CA GLU A 140 7.43 -17.29 -7.44
C GLU A 140 8.74 -18.02 -7.76
N GLN A 141 9.67 -17.35 -8.45
CA GLN A 141 10.98 -17.90 -8.83
C GLN A 141 11.95 -18.00 -7.65
N GLU A 142 11.99 -16.99 -6.79
CA GLU A 142 13.04 -16.83 -5.76
C GLU A 142 12.53 -17.13 -4.34
N GLY A 143 11.22 -17.29 -4.15
CA GLY A 143 10.58 -17.44 -2.85
C GLY A 143 10.61 -16.17 -1.99
N LYS A 144 11.18 -15.07 -2.49
CA LYS A 144 11.33 -13.79 -1.78
C LYS A 144 10.28 -12.79 -2.24
N LEU A 145 9.61 -12.15 -1.28
CA LEU A 145 8.71 -11.03 -1.56
C LEU A 145 9.36 -9.75 -1.05
N GLN A 146 9.60 -8.80 -1.95
CA GLN A 146 10.25 -7.54 -1.60
C GLN A 146 9.50 -6.36 -2.19
N SER A 147 9.37 -5.32 -1.38
CA SER A 147 8.90 -4.04 -1.87
C SER A 147 9.98 -3.42 -2.77
N PRO A 148 9.62 -2.89 -3.94
CA PRO A 148 10.57 -2.27 -4.85
C PRO A 148 11.01 -0.93 -4.26
N GLY A 149 12.26 -0.57 -4.54
CA GLY A 149 12.78 0.76 -4.29
C GLY A 149 13.68 0.87 -3.06
N PRO A 150 14.35 2.03 -2.93
CA PRO A 150 15.32 2.24 -1.86
C PRO A 150 14.62 2.32 -0.50
N ILE A 151 15.08 1.55 0.47
CA ILE A 151 14.63 1.64 1.86
C ILE A 151 15.47 2.71 2.54
N VAL A 152 14.83 3.75 3.09
CA VAL A 152 15.52 4.75 3.91
C VAL A 152 16.04 4.08 5.17
N GLU A 153 17.36 4.01 5.34
CA GLU A 153 18.01 3.52 6.57
C GLU A 153 18.14 4.62 7.61
N GLY A 154 18.24 5.88 7.18
CA GLY A 154 18.30 7.01 8.08
C GLY A 154 18.42 8.33 7.36
N ALA A 155 18.03 9.39 8.07
CA ALA A 155 18.20 10.76 7.64
C ALA A 155 18.88 11.54 8.77
N LYS A 156 19.84 12.38 8.43
CA LYS A 156 20.49 13.30 9.38
C LYS A 156 20.71 14.66 8.74
N PHE A 157 20.78 15.69 9.58
CA PHE A 157 21.30 16.98 9.13
C PHE A 157 22.82 16.90 8.97
N GLU A 158 23.36 17.46 7.89
CA GLU A 158 24.81 17.50 7.63
C GLU A 158 25.54 18.42 8.62
N GLY A 159 24.86 19.46 9.11
CA GLY A 159 25.39 20.45 10.05
C GLY A 159 24.34 20.99 11.02
N ALA A 160 24.81 21.75 12.01
CA ALA A 160 23.95 22.32 13.06
C ALA A 160 22.93 23.34 12.55
N ASP A 161 23.17 23.93 11.37
CA ASP A 161 22.27 24.89 10.72
C ASP A 161 21.02 24.24 10.12
N ARG A 162 21.00 22.89 10.04
CA ARG A 162 19.90 22.08 9.50
C ARG A 162 19.49 22.42 8.06
N LYS A 163 20.40 23.01 7.27
CA LYS A 163 20.10 23.41 5.88
C LYS A 163 20.20 22.27 4.86
N ARG A 164 20.86 21.18 5.22
CA ARG A 164 21.04 20.00 4.35
C ARG A 164 20.68 18.74 5.10
N ILE A 165 19.88 17.89 4.46
CA ILE A 165 19.54 16.56 4.93
C ILE A 165 20.28 15.55 4.07
N VAL A 166 21.04 14.67 4.70
CA VAL A 166 21.66 13.50 4.06
C VAL A 166 20.76 12.30 4.37
N ILE A 167 20.24 11.68 3.31
CA ILE A 167 19.41 10.47 3.41
C ILE A 167 20.25 9.29 2.94
N ARG A 168 20.33 8.25 3.78
CA ARG A 168 20.94 6.97 3.43
C ARG A 168 19.85 6.00 3.03
N PHE A 169 20.09 5.32 1.92
CA PHE A 169 19.22 4.29 1.40
C PHE A 169 19.98 2.97 1.33
N ARG A 170 19.29 1.87 1.60
CA ARG A 170 19.71 0.53 1.19
C ARG A 170 18.83 0.04 0.05
N ASN A 171 19.39 -0.80 -0.81
CA ASN A 171 18.58 -1.54 -1.77
C ASN A 171 17.78 -2.62 -1.01
N ALA A 172 16.60 -2.98 -1.53
CA ALA A 172 15.96 -4.24 -1.14
C ALA A 172 16.83 -5.40 -1.66
N GLU A 173 17.16 -6.38 -0.81
CA GLU A 173 18.16 -7.46 -1.05
C GLU A 173 17.66 -8.70 -1.82
#